data_AF-A0A926ZBM4-F1
#
_entry.id   AF-A0A926ZBM4-F1
#
_cell.length_a   1.000
_cell.length_b   1.000
_cell.length_c   1.000
_cell.angle_alpha   90.00
_cell.angle_beta   90.00
_cell.angle_gamma   90.00
#
_symmetry.space_group_name_H-M   'P 1'
#
loop_
_entity.id
_entity.type
_entity.pdbx_description
1 polymer ?
#
loop_
_entity_poly.entity_id
_entity_poly.type
_entity_poly.pdbx_seq_one_letter_code
_entity_poly.pdbx_strand_id
1 'polypeptide(L)'
;MPSLDIVILVIYLFTLVYVGYRAINNLEDRASVVMDQGALKAQLEEQGLGQAIAVKVPLKGQYGFEPISDLSVSITNMSEVPFYVDWDRCTLTNFTGRSRRVIRITPTLNLDLSQAQIFSVAAPGQTLSERLVAEDMLKAKPEGGVQIAAPLVDLGPIAALPEDKQLEFSLRLVLRRVTEVTPRVDDSIVTHSITCRFVVRRVPWDQDFPWKKKAP
;
A
#
# COMPACT_ATOMS: atom_id res chain seq x y z
N MET A 1 61.46 9.01 -3.08
CA MET A 1 60.34 8.07 -2.92
C MET A 1 60.67 6.83 -3.74
N PRO A 2 60.81 5.65 -3.12
CA PRO A 2 61.08 4.42 -3.86
C PRO A 2 59.98 4.20 -4.90
N SER A 3 60.37 3.79 -6.10
CA SER A 3 59.48 3.52 -7.25
C SER A 3 58.28 2.64 -6.90
N LEU A 4 58.42 1.78 -5.90
CA LEU A 4 57.36 0.95 -5.32
C LEU A 4 56.20 1.78 -4.75
N ASP A 5 56.47 2.90 -4.06
CA ASP A 5 55.44 3.74 -3.46
C ASP A 5 54.53 4.36 -4.52
N ILE A 6 55.10 4.74 -5.66
CA ILE A 6 54.34 5.29 -6.79
C ILE A 6 53.45 4.21 -7.40
N VAL A 7 53.95 2.99 -7.57
CA VAL A 7 53.16 1.87 -8.11
C VAL A 7 52.02 1.51 -7.16
N ILE A 8 52.29 1.44 -5.85
CA ILE A 8 51.26 1.18 -4.83
C ILE A 8 50.19 2.28 -4.86
N LEU A 9 50.60 3.55 -4.94
CA LEU A 9 49.67 4.69 -5.00
C LEU A 9 48.79 4.63 -6.26
N VAL A 10 49.35 4.30 -7.41
CA VAL A 10 48.60 4.18 -8.68
C VAL A 10 47.60 3.02 -8.62
N ILE A 11 48.02 1.85 -8.15
CA ILE A 11 47.11 0.69 -7.98
C ILE A 11 46.00 1.03 -7.01
N TYR A 12 46.34 1.66 -5.88
CA TYR A 12 45.36 2.07 -4.88
C TYR A 12 44.32 3.04 -5.45
N LEU A 13 44.77 4.08 -6.17
CA LEU A 13 43.88 5.04 -6.82
C LEU A 13 42.96 4.36 -7.84
N PHE A 14 43.51 3.49 -8.69
CA PHE A 14 42.71 2.72 -9.66
C PHE A 14 41.66 1.84 -8.98
N THR A 15 42.04 1.18 -7.89
CA THR A 15 41.12 0.32 -7.12
C THR A 15 39.99 1.17 -6.50
N LEU A 16 40.32 2.33 -5.96
CA LEU A 16 39.37 3.24 -5.32
C LEU A 16 38.40 3.84 -6.34
N VAL A 17 38.88 4.26 -7.51
CA VAL A 17 38.04 4.73 -8.63
C VAL A 17 37.17 3.61 -9.16
N TYR A 18 37.72 2.41 -9.34
CA TYR A 18 36.97 1.25 -9.83
C TYR A 18 35.85 0.83 -8.87
N VAL A 19 36.15 0.74 -7.57
CA VAL A 19 35.17 0.42 -6.53
C VAL A 19 34.12 1.52 -6.42
N GLY A 20 34.52 2.80 -6.48
CA GLY A 20 33.58 3.94 -6.49
C GLY A 20 32.64 3.92 -7.70
N TYR A 21 33.18 3.68 -8.90
CA TYR A 21 32.40 3.56 -10.13
C TYR A 21 31.42 2.37 -10.06
N ARG A 22 31.88 1.22 -9.59
CA ARG A 22 31.03 0.03 -9.41
C ARG A 22 29.95 0.27 -8.35
N ALA A 23 30.26 0.98 -7.28
CA ALA A 23 29.30 1.31 -6.23
C ALA A 23 28.21 2.25 -6.76
N ILE A 24 28.56 3.30 -7.51
CA ILE A 24 27.60 4.24 -8.09
C ILE A 24 26.70 3.55 -9.11
N ASN A 25 27.24 2.69 -9.97
CA ASN A 25 26.45 1.97 -10.96
C ASN A 25 25.55 0.88 -10.37
N ASN A 26 25.76 0.51 -9.10
CA ASN A 26 24.90 -0.43 -8.38
C ASN A 26 23.80 0.28 -7.57
N LEU A 27 23.75 1.62 -7.56
CA LEU A 27 22.68 2.35 -6.89
C LEU A 27 21.44 2.29 -7.78
N GLU A 28 20.40 1.63 -7.26
CA GLU A 28 19.13 1.47 -7.95
C GLU A 28 18.16 2.59 -7.57
N ASP A 29 17.41 3.04 -8.56
CA ASP A 29 16.27 3.92 -8.34
C ASP A 29 15.19 3.23 -7.50
N ARG A 30 14.30 4.03 -6.92
CA ARG A 30 13.24 3.57 -6.03
C ARG A 30 11.87 3.96 -6.55
N ALA A 31 10.85 3.23 -6.11
CA ALA A 31 9.46 3.60 -6.28
C ALA A 31 8.95 4.31 -5.02
N SER A 32 8.53 5.57 -5.15
CA SER A 32 7.78 6.25 -4.10
C SER A 32 6.31 5.88 -4.21
N VAL A 33 5.73 5.35 -3.13
CA VAL A 33 4.30 5.01 -3.05
C VAL A 33 3.67 5.82 -1.93
N VAL A 34 2.78 6.74 -2.29
CA VAL A 34 2.15 7.67 -1.35
C VAL A 34 0.64 7.61 -1.51
N MET A 35 -0.07 7.55 -0.38
CA MET A 35 -1.53 7.68 -0.37
C MET A 35 -1.93 9.15 -0.45
N ASP A 36 -2.90 9.48 -1.31
CA ASP A 36 -3.47 10.81 -1.40
C ASP A 36 -4.37 11.09 -0.19
N GLN A 37 -3.75 11.60 0.89
CA GLN A 37 -4.44 11.95 2.12
C GLN A 37 -5.39 13.14 1.94
N GLY A 38 -5.11 14.04 1.00
CA GLY A 38 -5.95 15.20 0.73
C GLY A 38 -7.29 14.78 0.14
N ALA A 39 -7.26 13.95 -0.91
CA ALA A 39 -8.48 13.40 -1.50
C ALA A 39 -9.28 12.54 -0.51
N LEU A 40 -8.59 11.72 0.29
CA LEU A 40 -9.25 10.90 1.32
C LEU A 40 -9.95 11.78 2.37
N LYS A 41 -9.28 12.81 2.88
CA LYS A 41 -9.85 13.71 3.88
C LYS A 41 -11.06 14.45 3.33
N ALA A 42 -10.96 15.00 2.12
CA ALA A 42 -12.06 15.69 1.47
C ALA A 42 -13.29 14.76 1.29
N GLN A 43 -13.07 13.52 0.88
CA GLN A 43 -14.15 12.53 0.74
C GLN A 43 -14.79 12.17 2.08
N LEU A 44 -13.99 12.00 3.14
CA LEU A 44 -14.52 11.73 4.47
C LEU A 44 -15.34 12.92 5.00
N GLU A 45 -14.91 14.15 4.75
CA GLU A 45 -15.65 15.36 5.13
C GLU A 45 -16.98 15.47 4.36
N GLU A 46 -16.97 15.26 3.05
CA GLU A 46 -18.16 15.27 2.19
C GLU A 46 -19.21 14.23 2.64
N GLN A 47 -18.76 13.07 3.09
CA GLN A 47 -19.64 11.99 3.59
C GLN A 47 -20.02 12.13 5.07
N GLY A 48 -19.63 13.22 5.74
CA GLY A 48 -19.89 13.43 7.17
C GLY A 48 -19.13 12.47 8.11
N LEU A 49 -18.04 11.87 7.62
CA LEU A 49 -17.19 10.92 8.33
C LEU A 49 -15.87 11.50 8.83
N GLY A 50 -15.54 12.75 8.51
CA GLY A 50 -14.23 13.36 8.80
C GLY A 50 -13.81 13.33 10.28
N GLN A 51 -14.76 13.36 11.21
CA GLN A 51 -14.52 13.19 12.66
C GLN A 51 -14.92 11.80 13.18
N ALA A 52 -15.58 10.98 12.36
CA ALA A 52 -16.10 9.68 12.77
C ALA A 52 -15.10 8.54 12.50
N ILE A 53 -14.29 8.64 11.44
CA ILE A 53 -13.38 7.57 11.02
C ILE A 53 -12.04 8.13 10.58
N ALA A 54 -10.97 7.46 10.98
CA ALA A 54 -9.64 7.65 10.40
C ALA A 54 -9.18 6.38 9.69
N VAL A 55 -8.88 6.49 8.39
CA VAL A 55 -8.31 5.40 7.59
C VAL A 55 -6.82 5.67 7.36
N LYS A 56 -5.98 4.68 7.66
CA LYS A 56 -4.54 4.72 7.45
C LYS A 56 -4.09 3.46 6.75
N VAL A 57 -3.24 3.63 5.75
CA VAL A 57 -2.57 2.53 5.05
C VAL A 57 -1.08 2.74 5.24
N PRO A 58 -0.44 2.07 6.23
CA PRO A 58 0.97 2.24 6.49
C PRO A 58 1.79 1.76 5.28
N LEU A 59 2.58 2.66 4.72
CA LEU A 59 3.47 2.41 3.58
C LEU A 59 4.89 2.79 3.98
N LYS A 60 5.89 2.11 3.42
CA LYS A 60 7.32 2.43 3.62
C LYS A 60 7.74 3.79 3.03
N GLY A 61 6.88 4.42 2.24
CA GLY A 61 7.16 5.65 1.50
C GLY A 61 7.99 5.38 0.24
N GLN A 62 9.16 4.78 0.39
CA GLN A 62 9.99 4.30 -0.71
C GLN A 62 10.11 2.77 -0.70
N TYR A 63 10.03 2.18 -1.87
CA TYR A 63 10.22 0.76 -2.15
C TYR A 63 11.32 0.63 -3.21
N GLY A 64 12.02 -0.50 -3.26
CA GLY A 64 12.70 -0.85 -4.51
C GLY A 64 11.66 -1.20 -5.57
N PHE A 65 12.09 -1.76 -6.69
CA PHE A 65 11.18 -2.27 -7.71
C PHE A 65 10.64 -3.67 -7.39
N GLU A 66 10.86 -4.17 -6.16
CA GLU A 66 10.23 -5.41 -5.72
C GLU A 66 8.73 -5.23 -5.56
N PRO A 67 7.96 -6.28 -5.84
CA PRO A 67 6.51 -6.16 -5.83
C PRO A 67 5.93 -6.16 -4.41
N ILE A 68 4.82 -5.43 -4.22
CA ILE A 68 4.05 -5.40 -2.97
C ILE A 68 3.08 -6.58 -2.97
N SER A 69 3.26 -7.51 -2.04
CA SER A 69 2.47 -8.75 -1.98
C SER A 69 1.13 -8.61 -1.26
N ASP A 70 1.06 -7.71 -0.27
CA ASP A 70 -0.13 -7.44 0.51
C ASP A 70 -0.14 -5.99 1.01
N LEU A 71 -1.32 -5.51 1.40
CA LEU A 71 -1.52 -4.16 1.92
C LEU A 71 -2.10 -4.22 3.33
N SER A 72 -1.46 -3.56 4.28
CA SER A 72 -2.02 -3.37 5.62
C SER A 72 -2.94 -2.17 5.65
N VAL A 73 -4.12 -2.30 6.24
CA VAL A 73 -5.09 -1.22 6.40
C VAL A 73 -5.50 -1.11 7.86
N SER A 74 -5.55 0.11 8.36
CA SER A 74 -5.94 0.46 9.70
C SER A 74 -7.13 1.42 9.65
N ILE A 75 -8.24 1.04 10.27
CA ILE A 75 -9.47 1.84 10.32
C ILE A 75 -9.78 2.09 11.79
N THR A 76 -9.74 3.35 12.20
CA THR A 76 -10.06 3.76 13.58
C THR A 76 -11.44 4.37 13.61
N ASN A 77 -12.31 3.81 14.44
CA ASN A 77 -13.64 4.36 14.69
C ASN A 77 -13.55 5.37 15.86
N MET A 78 -13.81 6.63 15.56
CA MET A 78 -13.84 7.75 16.51
C MET A 78 -15.27 8.19 16.84
N SER A 79 -16.28 7.49 16.29
CA SER A 79 -17.69 7.77 16.56
C SER A 79 -18.23 6.97 17.74
N GLU A 80 -19.44 7.34 18.19
CA GLU A 80 -20.15 6.65 19.28
C GLU A 80 -20.89 5.38 18.83
N VAL A 81 -20.96 5.10 17.52
CA VAL A 81 -21.66 3.93 16.96
C VAL A 81 -20.67 2.97 16.28
N PRO A 82 -20.96 1.66 16.21
CA PRO A 82 -20.09 0.72 15.53
C PRO A 82 -20.12 0.91 14.01
N PHE A 83 -18.96 0.68 13.37
CA PHE A 83 -18.85 0.51 11.93
C PHE A 83 -18.53 -0.93 11.58
N TYR A 84 -19.13 -1.40 10.50
CA TYR A 84 -18.89 -2.71 9.91
C TYR A 84 -18.16 -2.53 8.59
N VAL A 85 -17.07 -3.26 8.39
CA VAL A 85 -16.34 -3.26 7.13
C VAL A 85 -16.83 -4.42 6.28
N ASP A 86 -17.35 -4.10 5.10
CA ASP A 86 -17.82 -5.05 4.09
C ASP A 86 -16.68 -5.39 3.13
N TRP A 87 -15.83 -6.32 3.56
CA TRP A 87 -14.67 -6.79 2.78
C TRP A 87 -15.07 -7.39 1.44
N ASP A 88 -16.23 -8.03 1.37
CA ASP A 88 -16.72 -8.68 0.15
C ASP A 88 -16.96 -7.67 -0.98
N ARG A 89 -17.39 -6.47 -0.61
CA ARG A 89 -17.60 -5.33 -1.53
C ARG A 89 -16.40 -4.39 -1.62
N CYS A 90 -15.31 -4.66 -0.90
CA CYS A 90 -14.08 -3.90 -1.07
C CYS A 90 -13.36 -4.33 -2.35
N THR A 91 -12.78 -3.36 -3.05
CA THR A 91 -12.10 -3.61 -4.33
C THR A 91 -10.76 -2.91 -4.41
N LEU A 92 -9.77 -3.57 -5.01
CA LEU A 92 -8.50 -2.96 -5.39
C LEU A 92 -8.48 -2.76 -6.91
N THR A 93 -8.14 -1.56 -7.35
CA THR A 93 -7.94 -1.24 -8.77
C THR A 93 -6.45 -1.06 -9.03
N ASN A 94 -5.91 -1.83 -9.97
CA ASN A 94 -4.48 -1.79 -10.32
C ASN A 94 -4.13 -0.64 -11.29
N PHE A 95 -2.85 -0.56 -11.70
CA PHE A 95 -2.36 0.44 -12.67
C PHE A 95 -3.04 0.41 -14.04
N THR A 96 -3.65 -0.70 -14.43
CA THR A 96 -4.37 -0.84 -15.71
C THR A 96 -5.86 -0.55 -15.57
N GLY A 97 -6.33 -0.11 -14.40
CA GLY A 97 -7.75 0.12 -14.14
C GLY A 97 -8.58 -1.15 -13.89
N ARG A 98 -7.96 -2.33 -13.83
CA ARG A 98 -8.65 -3.59 -13.53
C ARG A 98 -8.99 -3.62 -12.04
N SER A 99 -10.28 -3.72 -11.74
CA SER A 99 -10.80 -3.90 -10.39
C SER A 99 -10.79 -5.37 -9.98
N ARG A 100 -10.44 -5.65 -8.72
CA ARG A 100 -10.30 -6.99 -8.15
C ARG A 100 -10.93 -7.02 -6.75
N ARG A 101 -11.61 -8.12 -6.41
CA ARG A 101 -12.16 -8.34 -5.06
C ARG A 101 -11.01 -8.44 -4.05
N VAL A 102 -11.19 -7.79 -2.92
CA VAL A 102 -10.21 -7.79 -1.82
C VAL A 102 -10.53 -8.92 -0.85
N ILE A 103 -9.51 -9.65 -0.42
CA ILE A 103 -9.58 -10.73 0.55
C ILE A 103 -8.71 -10.37 1.76
N ARG A 104 -9.25 -10.60 2.96
CA ARG A 104 -8.52 -10.44 4.22
C ARG A 104 -7.67 -11.66 4.55
N ILE A 105 -6.38 -11.45 4.82
CA ILE A 105 -5.48 -12.51 5.30
C ILE A 105 -5.80 -12.79 6.76
N THR A 106 -6.22 -14.01 7.07
CA THR A 106 -6.31 -14.49 8.45
C THR A 106 -5.14 -15.43 8.76
N PRO A 107 -4.64 -15.48 10.02
CA PRO A 107 -3.44 -16.26 10.38
C PRO A 107 -3.52 -17.75 10.03
N THR A 108 -4.72 -18.33 9.98
CA THR A 108 -4.94 -19.76 9.69
C THR A 108 -5.09 -20.08 8.20
N LEU A 109 -5.24 -19.07 7.32
CA LEU A 109 -5.33 -19.12 5.84
C LEU A 109 -6.05 -20.33 5.19
N ASN A 110 -6.91 -21.01 5.95
CA ASN A 110 -7.83 -22.04 5.50
C ASN A 110 -9.11 -21.37 5.00
N LEU A 111 -8.94 -20.51 4.01
CA LEU A 111 -10.02 -19.68 3.49
C LEU A 111 -10.65 -20.36 2.27
N ASP A 112 -11.97 -20.53 2.32
CA ASP A 112 -12.78 -20.90 1.16
C ASP A 112 -13.16 -19.62 0.40
N LEU A 113 -12.57 -19.41 -0.78
CA LEU A 113 -12.80 -18.21 -1.59
C LEU A 113 -14.20 -18.13 -2.19
N SER A 114 -14.92 -19.27 -2.25
CA SER A 114 -16.29 -19.33 -2.75
C SER A 114 -17.30 -18.76 -1.76
N GLN A 115 -16.92 -18.62 -0.48
CA GLN A 115 -17.79 -18.08 0.56
C GLN A 115 -17.69 -16.56 0.66
N ALA A 116 -18.79 -15.95 1.07
CA ALA A 116 -18.82 -14.53 1.40
C ALA A 116 -17.93 -14.24 2.63
N GLN A 117 -17.22 -13.13 2.58
CA GLN A 117 -16.40 -12.71 3.72
C GLN A 117 -17.27 -12.16 4.85
N ILE A 118 -16.94 -12.55 6.09
CA ILE A 118 -17.60 -12.05 7.28
C ILE A 118 -17.21 -10.59 7.51
N PHE A 119 -18.17 -9.76 7.89
CA PHE A 119 -17.92 -8.37 8.29
C PHE A 119 -16.94 -8.30 9.47
N SER A 120 -16.07 -7.30 9.44
CA SER A 120 -15.31 -6.93 10.64
C SER A 120 -15.95 -5.72 11.31
N VAL A 121 -15.95 -5.70 12.64
CA VAL A 121 -16.58 -4.64 13.43
C VAL A 121 -15.49 -3.77 14.05
N ALA A 122 -15.56 -2.47 13.81
CA ALA A 122 -14.84 -1.46 14.56
C ALA A 122 -15.80 -0.82 15.57
N ALA A 123 -15.74 -1.26 16.83
CA ALA A 123 -16.51 -0.65 17.90
C ALA A 123 -16.04 0.80 18.17
N PRO A 124 -16.85 1.63 18.85
CA PRO A 124 -16.44 2.98 19.25
C PRO A 124 -15.07 3.03 19.93
N GLY A 125 -14.20 3.93 19.47
CA GLY A 125 -12.83 4.08 19.98
C GLY A 125 -11.85 2.98 19.59
N GLN A 126 -12.27 1.95 18.84
CA GLN A 126 -11.40 0.83 18.45
C GLN A 126 -10.75 1.06 17.07
N THR A 127 -9.56 0.47 16.92
CA THR A 127 -8.85 0.40 15.65
C THR A 127 -8.86 -1.04 15.14
N LEU A 128 -9.38 -1.20 13.92
CA LEU A 128 -9.30 -2.43 13.16
C LEU A 128 -8.03 -2.41 12.29
N SER A 129 -7.19 -3.42 12.39
CA SER A 129 -5.95 -3.55 11.60
C SER A 129 -5.93 -4.88 10.87
N GLU A 130 -5.98 -4.83 9.55
CA GLU A 130 -6.16 -6.02 8.71
C GLU A 130 -5.19 -6.00 7.53
N ARG A 131 -4.75 -7.18 7.11
CA ARG A 131 -3.91 -7.35 5.92
C ARG A 131 -4.76 -7.83 4.76
N LEU A 132 -4.60 -7.19 3.62
CA LEU A 132 -5.44 -7.34 2.45
C LEU A 132 -4.64 -7.83 1.25
N VAL A 133 -5.25 -8.71 0.46
CA VAL A 133 -4.76 -9.15 -0.86
C VAL A 133 -5.90 -9.08 -1.87
N ALA A 134 -5.60 -9.20 -3.16
CA ALA A 134 -6.61 -9.38 -4.18
C ALA A 134 -6.87 -10.89 -4.39
N GLU A 135 -8.13 -11.28 -4.53
CA GLU A 135 -8.52 -12.69 -4.63
C GLU A 135 -7.77 -13.47 -5.73
N ASP A 136 -7.57 -12.84 -6.90
CA ASP A 136 -6.86 -13.43 -8.04
C ASP A 136 -5.36 -13.63 -7.80
N MET A 137 -4.82 -13.08 -6.71
CA MET A 137 -3.43 -13.27 -6.27
C MET A 137 -3.26 -14.49 -5.36
N LEU A 138 -4.36 -15.13 -4.96
CA LEU A 138 -4.35 -16.35 -4.16
C LEU A 138 -4.39 -17.59 -5.05
N LYS A 139 -3.72 -18.66 -4.62
CA LYS A 139 -3.87 -20.01 -5.20
C LYS A 139 -4.12 -21.02 -4.10
N ALA A 140 -4.90 -22.05 -4.42
CA ALA A 140 -5.09 -23.19 -3.52
C ALA A 140 -3.76 -23.92 -3.28
N LYS A 141 -3.53 -24.32 -2.03
CA LYS A 141 -2.41 -25.19 -1.66
C LYS A 141 -2.76 -26.65 -1.89
N PRO A 142 -1.78 -27.52 -2.19
CA PRO A 142 -2.00 -28.96 -2.30
C PRO A 142 -2.55 -29.59 -1.01
N GLU A 143 -2.11 -29.10 0.14
CA GLU A 143 -2.54 -29.56 1.48
C GLU A 143 -3.84 -28.93 2.00
N GLY A 144 -4.53 -28.13 1.18
CA GLY A 144 -5.72 -27.36 1.57
C GLY A 144 -5.38 -25.94 2.05
N GLY A 145 -6.37 -25.04 1.92
CA GLY A 145 -6.19 -23.60 2.15
C GLY A 145 -5.61 -22.86 0.94
N VAL A 146 -5.20 -21.62 1.14
CA VAL A 146 -4.69 -20.74 0.06
C VAL A 146 -3.30 -20.19 0.38
N GLN A 147 -2.60 -19.69 -0.64
CA GLN A 147 -1.35 -18.96 -0.50
C GLN A 147 -1.29 -17.79 -1.48
N ILE A 148 -0.52 -16.76 -1.13
CA ILE A 148 -0.23 -15.64 -2.04
C ILE A 148 0.72 -16.16 -3.12
N ALA A 149 0.25 -16.15 -4.37
CA ALA A 149 0.97 -16.67 -5.53
C ALA A 149 1.40 -15.58 -6.52
N ALA A 150 0.84 -14.39 -6.40
CA ALA A 150 1.17 -13.24 -7.24
C ALA A 150 1.12 -11.96 -6.40
N PRO A 151 1.80 -10.89 -6.82
CA PRO A 151 1.85 -9.67 -6.05
C PRO A 151 0.60 -8.80 -6.24
N LEU A 152 0.20 -8.13 -5.17
CA LEU A 152 -0.90 -7.16 -5.18
C LEU A 152 -0.61 -5.99 -6.12
N VAL A 153 0.60 -5.45 -6.06
CA VAL A 153 1.08 -4.35 -6.91
C VAL A 153 2.48 -4.70 -7.41
N ASP A 154 2.64 -4.80 -8.72
CA ASP A 154 3.93 -5.00 -9.36
C ASP A 154 4.60 -3.64 -9.64
N LEU A 155 5.71 -3.36 -8.96
CA LEU A 155 6.45 -2.11 -9.11
C LEU A 155 7.51 -2.17 -10.22
N GLY A 156 7.74 -3.32 -10.86
CA GLY A 156 8.69 -3.48 -11.95
C GLY A 156 8.51 -2.46 -13.10
N PRO A 157 7.28 -2.20 -13.57
CA PRO A 157 7.03 -1.20 -14.61
C PRO A 157 7.45 0.24 -14.25
N ILE A 158 7.60 0.56 -12.96
CA ILE A 158 8.03 1.88 -12.50
C ILE A 158 9.49 2.17 -12.87
N ALA A 159 10.33 1.14 -13.01
CA ALA A 159 11.73 1.30 -13.39
C ALA A 159 11.89 1.95 -14.78
N ALA A 160 10.94 1.70 -15.69
CA ALA A 160 10.93 2.29 -17.03
C ALA A 160 10.11 3.60 -17.11
N LEU A 161 9.47 4.02 -16.01
CA LEU A 161 8.64 5.20 -15.99
C LEU A 161 9.52 6.47 -16.04
N PRO A 162 9.18 7.45 -16.91
CA PRO A 162 9.79 8.78 -16.85
C PRO A 162 9.54 9.48 -15.51
N GLU A 163 10.48 10.31 -15.05
CA GLU A 163 10.40 11.00 -13.74
C GLU A 163 9.20 11.95 -13.61
N ASP A 164 8.69 12.48 -14.72
CA ASP A 164 7.53 13.37 -14.77
C ASP A 164 6.18 12.63 -14.73
N LYS A 165 6.20 11.31 -14.89
CA LYS A 165 4.99 10.49 -14.93
C LYS A 165 4.72 9.78 -13.61
N GLN A 166 3.46 9.43 -13.41
CA GLN A 166 3.01 8.67 -12.26
C GLN A 166 2.05 7.57 -12.69
N LEU A 167 2.08 6.46 -11.96
CA LEU A 167 1.04 5.42 -12.02
C LEU A 167 0.18 5.49 -10.77
N GLU A 168 -1.04 4.99 -10.86
CA GLU A 168 -2.00 5.06 -9.77
C GLU A 168 -2.73 3.75 -9.59
N PHE A 169 -2.91 3.36 -8.33
CA PHE A 169 -3.78 2.27 -7.94
C PHE A 169 -4.67 2.75 -6.79
N SER A 170 -5.78 2.07 -6.54
CA SER A 170 -6.70 2.48 -5.48
C SER A 170 -7.30 1.31 -4.72
N LEU A 171 -7.60 1.55 -3.44
CA LEU A 171 -8.37 0.65 -2.59
C LEU A 171 -9.69 1.32 -2.25
N ARG A 172 -10.80 0.69 -2.65
CA ARG A 172 -12.15 1.09 -2.26
C ARG A 172 -12.59 0.26 -1.07
N LEU A 173 -12.83 0.93 0.06
CA LEU A 173 -13.39 0.37 1.28
C LEU A 173 -14.89 0.63 1.33
N VAL A 174 -15.66 -0.38 1.73
CA VAL A 174 -17.10 -0.25 1.94
C VAL A 174 -17.39 -0.42 3.42
N LEU A 175 -17.95 0.63 4.02
CA LEU A 175 -18.27 0.69 5.44
C LEU A 175 -19.78 0.78 5.62
N ARG A 176 -20.32 0.07 6.60
CA ARG A 176 -21.72 0.17 7.00
C ARG A 176 -21.79 0.73 8.41
N ARG A 177 -22.54 1.82 8.56
CA ARG A 177 -22.83 2.46 9.84
C ARG A 177 -24.23 2.05 10.26
N VAL A 178 -24.39 1.64 11.52
CA VAL A 178 -25.72 1.49 12.11
C VAL A 178 -26.08 2.81 12.77
N THR A 179 -27.08 3.49 12.23
CA THR A 179 -27.75 4.67 12.79
C THR A 179 -28.92 4.18 13.65
N GLU A 180 -29.45 5.01 14.56
CA GLU A 180 -30.37 4.61 15.63
C GLU A 180 -31.44 3.56 15.27
N VAL A 181 -31.68 2.66 16.24
CA VAL A 181 -32.67 1.57 16.18
C VAL A 181 -34.08 2.16 16.19
N THR A 182 -34.58 2.57 15.03
CA THR A 182 -36.02 2.79 14.87
C THR A 182 -36.71 1.44 14.65
N PRO A 183 -37.98 1.27 15.08
CA PRO A 183 -38.68 -0.02 15.01
C PRO A 183 -38.99 -0.52 13.57
N ARG A 184 -38.55 0.22 12.53
CA ARG A 184 -38.55 -0.24 11.14
C ARG A 184 -37.17 -0.75 10.77
N VAL A 185 -37.08 -2.06 10.61
CA VAL A 185 -35.85 -2.87 10.69
C VAL A 185 -34.84 -2.64 9.54
N ASP A 186 -35.20 -1.96 8.45
CA ASP A 186 -34.31 -1.82 7.26
C ASP A 186 -33.73 -0.41 7.00
N ASP A 187 -34.20 0.66 7.64
CA ASP A 187 -33.77 2.05 7.33
C ASP A 187 -32.57 2.54 8.18
N SER A 188 -32.02 1.69 9.04
CA SER A 188 -31.02 2.11 10.03
C SER A 188 -29.56 2.00 9.54
N ILE A 189 -29.28 1.39 8.39
CA ILE A 189 -27.90 1.11 7.94
C ILE A 189 -27.49 2.02 6.78
N VAL A 190 -26.57 2.95 7.04
CA VAL A 190 -25.97 3.80 6.00
C VAL A 190 -24.69 3.16 5.49
N THR A 191 -24.58 2.97 4.17
CA THR A 191 -23.38 2.43 3.53
C THR A 191 -22.54 3.56 2.95
N HIS A 192 -21.28 3.63 3.34
CA HIS A 192 -20.28 4.57 2.87
C HIS A 192 -19.24 3.85 2.02
N SER A 193 -18.76 4.52 0.98
CA SER A 193 -17.73 4.03 0.09
C SER A 193 -16.57 5.02 0.10
N ILE A 194 -15.42 4.57 0.60
CA ILE A 194 -14.21 5.39 0.75
C ILE A 194 -13.15 4.86 -0.21
N THR A 195 -12.54 5.74 -0.99
CA THR A 195 -11.51 5.39 -1.97
C THR A 195 -10.17 5.95 -1.53
N CYS A 196 -9.26 5.05 -1.13
CA CYS A 196 -7.87 5.39 -0.87
C CYS A 196 -7.10 5.31 -2.20
N ARG A 197 -6.71 6.47 -2.74
CA ARG A 197 -5.88 6.56 -3.95
C ARG A 197 -4.40 6.54 -3.60
N PHE A 198 -3.62 5.79 -4.34
CA PHE A 198 -2.17 5.70 -4.20
C PHE A 198 -1.49 6.15 -5.48
N VAL A 199 -0.53 7.03 -5.33
CA VAL A 199 0.29 7.56 -6.42
C VAL A 199 1.68 6.95 -6.32
N VAL A 200 2.14 6.41 -7.43
CA VAL A 200 3.44 5.75 -7.56
C VAL A 200 4.29 6.52 -8.55
N ARG A 201 5.50 6.89 -8.13
CA ARG A 201 6.47 7.64 -8.94
C ARG A 201 7.85 7.00 -8.84
N ARG A 202 8.65 7.13 -9.90
CA ARG A 202 10.06 6.80 -9.86
C ARG A 202 10.82 7.91 -9.13
N VAL A 203 11.70 7.52 -8.21
CA VAL A 203 12.62 8.39 -7.49
C VAL A 203 14.04 7.98 -7.88
N PRO A 204 14.77 8.85 -8.58
CA PRO A 204 16.18 8.62 -8.88
C PRO A 204 17.01 8.44 -7.61
N TRP A 205 17.98 7.53 -7.66
CA TRP A 205 18.87 7.23 -6.53
C TRP A 205 19.62 8.47 -6.01
N ASP A 206 19.88 9.44 -6.88
CA ASP A 206 20.64 10.64 -6.56
C ASP A 206 19.86 11.69 -5.75
N GLN A 207 18.52 11.54 -5.63
CA GLN A 207 17.69 12.46 -4.86
C GLN A 207 17.84 12.28 -3.35
N ASP A 208 18.33 11.13 -2.89
CA ASP A 208 18.57 10.87 -1.47
C ASP A 208 19.82 11.59 -0.93
N PHE A 209 20.64 12.17 -1.81
CA PHE A 209 21.86 12.85 -1.41
C PHE A 209 21.62 14.12 -0.59
N PRO A 210 22.43 14.38 0.46
CA PRO A 210 22.25 15.53 1.35
C PRO A 210 22.20 16.89 0.65
N TRP A 211 22.95 17.06 -0.44
CA TRP A 211 23.06 18.32 -1.16
C TRP A 211 21.92 18.56 -2.18
N LYS A 212 21.11 17.55 -2.49
CA LYS A 212 19.92 17.67 -3.36
C LYS A 212 18.61 17.80 -2.57
N LYS A 213 18.62 17.57 -1.26
CA LYS A 213 17.45 17.80 -0.41
C LYS A 213 17.12 19.29 -0.43
N LYS A 214 16.01 19.67 -1.07
CA LYS A 214 15.42 20.99 -0.87
C LYS A 214 15.13 21.13 0.62
N ALA A 215 15.64 22.20 1.24
CA ALA A 215 15.32 22.53 2.61
C ALA A 215 13.78 22.58 2.79
N PRO A 216 13.26 22.16 3.95
CA PRO A 216 11.82 22.07 4.22
C PRO A 216 11.10 23.41 4.04
#